data_AF-A0A1L8TM50-F1
#
_entry.id   AF-A0A1L8TM50-F1
#
_cell.length_a   1.000
_cell.length_b   1.000
_cell.length_c   1.000
_cell.angle_alpha   90.00
_cell.angle_beta   90.00
_cell.angle_gamma   90.00
#
_symmetry.space_group_name_H-M   'P 1'
#
loop_
_entity.id
_entity.type
_entity.pdbx_description
1 polymer ?
#
loop_
_entity_poly.entity_id
_entity_poly.type
_entity_poly.pdbx_seq_one_letter_code
_entity_poly.pdbx_strand_id
1 'polypeptide(L)'
;MNTIGPILLIVSFLGMIITAIIVNRKRKKQQDYTLTRRILIMFTAILILTVIFAKLTDTKDSAKSSSVESSSTIKETSESEQISSSSTETSTEESGSTIESSSSSESDSINTQIAAYLEQNKGFANGTLDENGNPTENGTPNPVFNWALTISEIDYEENLLKVNVNDNFLTLSQTDASSAILSAQNAAVSIVSESENWDMDKASDGIFTQIYYNGNVIGRSKMTDVKEFKWK
;
A
#
# COMPACT_ATOMS: atom_id res chain seq x y z
N MET A 1 28.46 28.28 4.77
CA MET A 1 28.75 27.38 3.63
C MET A 1 27.49 27.20 2.80
N ASN A 2 27.57 27.17 1.45
CA ASN A 2 26.38 27.16 0.59
C ASN A 2 25.86 25.73 0.35
N THR A 3 25.06 25.21 1.29
CA THR A 3 24.43 23.88 1.22
C THR A 3 23.46 23.69 0.04
N ILE A 4 22.97 24.78 -0.55
CA ILE A 4 22.04 24.77 -1.69
C ILE A 4 22.65 24.07 -2.93
N GLY A 5 23.97 24.22 -3.15
CA GLY A 5 24.68 23.61 -4.28
C GLY A 5 24.57 22.08 -4.36
N PRO A 6 25.03 21.32 -3.33
CA PRO A 6 24.91 19.87 -3.34
C PRO A 6 23.44 19.39 -3.31
N ILE A 7 22.52 20.10 -2.65
CA ILE A 7 21.09 19.75 -2.65
C ILE A 7 20.51 19.78 -4.06
N LEU A 8 20.81 20.80 -4.87
CA LEU A 8 20.36 20.88 -6.26
C LEU A 8 20.92 19.73 -7.13
N LEU A 9 22.15 19.29 -6.90
CA LEU A 9 22.73 18.13 -7.60
C LEU A 9 22.03 16.82 -7.23
N ILE A 10 21.72 16.62 -5.95
CA ILE A 10 20.98 15.44 -5.45
C ILE A 10 19.56 15.40 -6.07
N VAL A 11 18.83 16.52 -6.03
CA VAL A 11 17.47 16.60 -6.60
C VAL A 11 17.48 16.37 -8.12
N SER A 12 18.47 16.92 -8.83
CA SER A 12 18.66 16.67 -10.27
C SER A 12 18.92 15.18 -10.57
N PHE A 13 19.76 14.53 -9.75
CA PHE A 13 20.08 13.11 -9.91
C PHE A 13 18.87 12.20 -9.63
N LEU A 14 18.08 12.46 -8.58
CA LEU A 14 16.82 11.74 -8.35
C LEU A 14 15.82 11.95 -9.49
N GLY A 15 15.68 13.18 -9.99
CA GLY A 15 14.82 13.47 -11.15
C GLY A 15 15.23 12.69 -12.41
N MET A 16 16.54 12.55 -12.65
CA MET A 16 17.07 11.75 -13.75
C MET A 16 16.84 10.24 -13.55
N ILE A 17 16.99 9.71 -12.33
CA ILE A 17 16.69 8.31 -11.99
C ILE A 17 15.20 8.01 -12.18
N ILE A 18 14.31 8.84 -11.66
CA ILE A 18 12.86 8.68 -11.81
C ILE A 18 12.46 8.70 -13.29
N THR A 19 13.04 9.62 -14.07
CA THR A 19 12.83 9.70 -15.52
C THR A 19 13.34 8.43 -16.22
N ALA A 20 14.52 7.93 -15.87
CA ALA A 20 15.09 6.71 -16.42
C ALA A 20 14.22 5.47 -16.11
N ILE A 21 13.72 5.34 -14.87
CA ILE A 21 12.81 4.26 -14.47
C ILE A 21 11.52 4.29 -15.30
N ILE A 22 10.89 5.47 -15.43
CA ILE A 22 9.66 5.65 -16.22
C ILE A 22 9.89 5.34 -17.71
N VAL A 23 11.01 5.81 -18.28
CA VAL A 23 11.38 5.55 -19.68
C VAL A 23 11.69 4.06 -19.90
N ASN A 24 12.34 3.39 -18.95
CA ASN A 24 12.65 1.96 -19.07
C ASN A 24 11.36 1.11 -18.96
N ARG A 25 10.45 1.43 -18.04
CA ARG A 25 9.10 0.83 -17.98
C ARG A 25 8.32 1.03 -19.29
N LYS A 26 8.41 2.21 -19.93
CA LYS A 26 7.69 2.50 -21.19
C LYS A 26 8.24 1.85 -22.47
N ARG A 27 9.32 1.06 -22.43
CA ARG A 27 9.83 0.38 -23.65
C ARG A 27 9.04 -0.86 -24.10
N LYS A 28 7.99 -1.29 -23.38
CA LYS A 28 7.22 -2.52 -23.71
C LYS A 28 5.68 -2.38 -23.79
N LYS A 29 5.16 -1.24 -24.25
CA LYS A 29 3.86 -1.16 -25.00
C LYS A 29 3.66 0.25 -25.56
N GLN A 30 2.99 0.36 -26.71
CA GLN A 30 2.43 1.65 -27.12
C GLN A 30 1.23 1.96 -26.22
N GLN A 31 1.22 3.16 -25.65
CA GLN A 31 0.18 3.63 -24.74
C GLN A 31 -0.24 5.03 -25.23
N ASP A 32 -1.54 5.33 -25.19
CA ASP A 32 -2.12 6.43 -25.94
C ASP A 32 -1.45 7.80 -25.70
N TYR A 33 -0.68 8.25 -26.70
CA TYR A 33 0.05 9.51 -26.65
C TYR A 33 -0.89 10.72 -26.52
N THR A 34 -2.17 10.57 -26.88
CA THR A 34 -3.18 11.62 -26.83
C THR A 34 -3.44 12.13 -25.41
N LEU A 35 -3.61 11.22 -24.44
CA LEU A 35 -3.93 11.55 -23.04
C LEU A 35 -2.68 12.06 -22.31
N THR A 36 -1.53 11.36 -22.48
CA THR A 36 -0.25 11.81 -21.91
C THR A 36 0.14 13.20 -22.43
N ARG A 37 -0.05 13.49 -23.73
CA ARG A 37 0.23 14.81 -24.33
C ARG A 37 -0.67 15.91 -23.78
N ARG A 38 -1.96 15.63 -23.51
CA ARG A 38 -2.86 16.59 -22.86
C ARG A 38 -2.40 16.93 -21.45
N ILE A 39 -2.05 15.93 -20.63
CA ILE A 39 -1.51 16.15 -19.27
C ILE A 39 -0.20 16.96 -19.32
N LEU A 40 0.73 16.61 -20.23
CA LEU A 40 2.01 17.32 -20.38
C LEU A 40 1.81 18.79 -20.78
N ILE A 41 0.87 19.09 -21.68
CA ILE A 41 0.54 20.47 -22.08
C ILE A 41 -0.05 21.27 -20.90
N MET A 42 -0.92 20.65 -20.08
CA MET A 42 -1.45 21.31 -18.88
C MET A 42 -0.35 21.60 -17.86
N PHE A 43 0.54 20.64 -17.56
CA PHE A 43 1.65 20.84 -16.63
C PHE A 43 2.65 21.90 -17.08
N THR A 44 2.99 21.93 -18.38
CA THR A 44 3.91 22.95 -18.92
C THR A 44 3.28 24.35 -18.94
N ALA A 45 1.98 24.47 -19.23
CA ALA A 45 1.27 25.74 -19.12
C ALA A 45 1.24 26.28 -17.68
N ILE A 46 1.00 25.41 -16.68
CA ILE A 46 1.03 25.77 -15.25
C ILE A 46 2.44 26.24 -14.83
N LEU A 47 3.50 25.54 -15.24
CA LEU A 47 4.88 25.92 -14.93
C LEU A 47 5.31 27.26 -15.57
N ILE A 48 4.82 27.57 -16.78
CA ILE A 48 5.07 28.88 -17.39
C ILE A 48 4.33 29.98 -16.60
N LEU A 49 3.10 29.73 -16.17
CA LEU A 49 2.30 30.68 -15.41
C LEU A 49 2.90 30.98 -14.03
N THR A 50 3.43 29.98 -13.30
CA THR A 50 4.08 30.21 -12.00
C THR A 50 5.39 30.97 -12.12
N VAL A 51 6.19 30.73 -13.17
CA VAL A 51 7.42 31.51 -13.44
C VAL A 51 7.10 32.98 -13.75
N ILE A 52 6.02 33.26 -14.47
CA ILE A 52 5.56 34.64 -14.72
C ILE A 52 5.09 35.30 -13.42
N PHE A 53 4.34 34.58 -12.56
CA PHE A 53 3.86 35.12 -11.29
C PHE A 53 5.02 35.43 -10.32
N ALA A 54 5.98 34.52 -10.19
CA ALA A 54 7.18 34.72 -9.37
C ALA A 54 8.06 35.88 -9.88
N LYS A 55 8.05 36.16 -11.18
CA LYS A 55 8.73 37.32 -11.78
C LYS A 55 8.03 38.65 -11.52
N LEU A 56 6.80 38.66 -11.01
CA LEU A 56 6.03 39.88 -10.73
C LEU A 56 6.11 40.31 -9.25
N THR A 57 6.54 39.44 -8.35
CA THR A 57 6.55 39.67 -6.90
C THR A 57 7.90 40.09 -6.32
N ASP A 58 8.98 40.01 -7.09
CA ASP A 58 10.34 40.20 -6.57
C ASP A 58 10.88 41.60 -6.88
N THR A 59 10.95 42.46 -5.86
CA THR A 59 11.68 43.72 -5.90
C THR A 59 12.25 44.01 -4.51
N LYS A 60 13.56 44.34 -4.46
CA LYS A 60 14.30 44.97 -3.34
C LYS A 60 15.07 44.06 -2.36
N ASP A 61 16.25 43.66 -2.82
CA ASP A 61 17.55 43.98 -2.20
C ASP A 61 17.96 43.45 -0.79
N SER A 62 18.89 42.48 -0.81
CA SER A 62 20.33 42.69 -0.46
C SER A 62 20.94 42.17 0.88
N ALA A 63 22.16 41.60 0.71
CA ALA A 63 23.35 41.64 1.59
C ALA A 63 23.55 40.71 2.85
N LYS A 64 24.40 39.69 2.65
CA LYS A 64 25.83 39.58 3.14
C LYS A 64 26.21 38.87 4.48
N SER A 65 27.14 37.90 4.36
CA SER A 65 28.05 37.27 5.38
C SER A 65 27.43 36.37 6.48
N SER A 66 28.15 35.42 7.14
CA SER A 66 29.60 35.09 7.13
C SER A 66 29.90 33.58 7.43
N SER A 67 31.18 33.25 7.69
CA SER A 67 31.80 32.00 8.26
C SER A 67 31.09 31.45 9.54
N VAL A 68 31.27 30.22 10.08
CA VAL A 68 32.43 29.28 10.32
C VAL A 68 31.89 27.80 10.33
N GLU A 69 32.57 26.63 10.15
CA GLU A 69 33.93 26.21 9.68
C GLU A 69 34.78 25.32 10.66
N SER A 70 34.50 24.00 10.73
CA SER A 70 35.27 22.87 11.36
C SER A 70 34.67 21.52 10.88
N SER A 71 35.41 20.45 10.50
CA SER A 71 36.35 19.54 11.22
C SER A 71 35.62 18.62 12.24
N SER A 72 35.80 17.28 12.29
CA SER A 72 36.96 16.42 11.90
C SER A 72 36.60 15.02 11.30
N THR A 73 37.49 14.01 11.39
CA THR A 73 37.71 12.92 10.40
C THR A 73 37.69 11.47 10.93
N ILE A 74 36.93 10.59 10.25
CA ILE A 74 37.13 9.14 9.89
C ILE A 74 38.06 8.20 10.73
N LYS A 75 37.53 7.06 11.23
CA LYS A 75 37.90 5.63 10.91
C LYS A 75 36.95 4.61 11.65
N GLU A 76 36.46 3.48 11.09
CA GLU A 76 37.11 2.18 10.70
C GLU A 76 37.51 1.33 11.96
N THR A 77 37.37 0.00 12.09
CA THR A 77 37.45 -1.14 11.13
C THR A 77 36.70 -2.42 11.67
N SER A 78 36.64 -3.49 10.84
CA SER A 78 36.19 -4.91 10.94
C SER A 78 36.57 -5.75 12.20
N GLU A 79 36.39 -7.10 12.35
CA GLU A 79 35.95 -8.23 11.48
C GLU A 79 35.59 -9.53 12.30
N SER A 80 34.88 -10.49 11.68
CA SER A 80 34.86 -11.97 11.95
C SER A 80 34.51 -12.52 13.37
N GLU A 81 34.22 -13.82 13.62
CA GLU A 81 34.22 -15.05 12.79
C GLU A 81 33.14 -16.09 13.24
N GLN A 82 33.21 -17.33 12.73
CA GLN A 82 32.26 -18.46 12.91
C GLN A 82 32.43 -19.20 14.28
N ILE A 83 31.88 -20.38 14.64
CA ILE A 83 31.69 -21.68 13.93
C ILE A 83 30.73 -22.66 14.69
N SER A 84 30.05 -23.54 13.92
CA SER A 84 29.79 -25.00 14.14
C SER A 84 29.30 -25.59 15.50
N SER A 85 28.58 -26.73 15.59
CA SER A 85 27.96 -27.65 14.59
C SER A 85 27.22 -28.84 15.27
N SER A 86 26.34 -29.53 14.51
CA SER A 86 26.04 -31.00 14.61
C SER A 86 25.28 -31.53 15.85
N SER A 87 24.31 -32.47 15.81
CA SER A 87 23.49 -33.16 14.76
C SER A 87 22.23 -33.78 15.49
N THR A 88 21.40 -34.76 15.06
CA THR A 88 21.37 -35.76 13.96
C THR A 88 19.94 -36.32 13.71
N GLU A 89 19.83 -37.11 12.62
CA GLU A 89 18.84 -38.13 12.18
C GLU A 89 17.93 -38.86 13.22
N THR A 90 16.76 -39.43 12.86
CA THR A 90 16.58 -40.52 11.85
C THR A 90 15.14 -40.71 11.31
N SER A 91 15.05 -41.23 10.08
CA SER A 91 13.98 -41.86 9.24
C SER A 91 12.65 -42.33 9.90
N THR A 92 11.51 -42.52 9.19
CA THR A 92 11.35 -43.42 8.00
C THR A 92 10.09 -43.18 7.13
N GLU A 93 10.24 -43.52 5.84
CA GLU A 93 9.30 -43.83 4.72
C GLU A 93 7.96 -44.53 5.07
N GLU A 94 6.95 -44.68 4.19
CA GLU A 94 6.52 -44.04 2.92
C GLU A 94 5.15 -44.66 2.51
N SER A 95 4.22 -43.88 1.92
CA SER A 95 3.26 -44.34 0.88
C SER A 95 2.38 -43.18 0.40
N GLY A 96 2.29 -42.99 -0.93
CA GLY A 96 1.64 -41.82 -1.52
C GLY A 96 0.18 -42.01 -1.94
N SER A 97 -0.53 -40.88 -2.07
CA SER A 97 -1.68 -40.72 -2.96
C SER A 97 -1.57 -39.33 -3.62
N THR A 98 -1.32 -39.30 -4.93
CA THR A 98 -1.09 -38.05 -5.66
C THR A 98 -2.43 -37.37 -5.97
N ILE A 99 -2.76 -36.35 -5.19
CA ILE A 99 -3.84 -35.40 -5.47
C ILE A 99 -3.25 -33.99 -5.36
N GLU A 100 -3.60 -33.10 -6.28
CA GLU A 100 -3.14 -31.72 -6.30
C GLU A 100 -3.69 -30.98 -5.06
N SER A 101 -2.80 -30.52 -4.18
CA SER A 101 -3.17 -29.84 -2.92
C SER A 101 -2.08 -28.84 -2.50
N SER A 102 -1.67 -27.99 -3.45
CA SER A 102 -0.74 -26.88 -3.24
C SER A 102 -1.44 -25.53 -3.03
N SER A 103 -2.74 -25.43 -3.33
CA SER A 103 -3.52 -24.18 -3.29
C SER A 103 -4.15 -23.86 -1.93
N SER A 104 -4.42 -24.87 -1.10
CA SER A 104 -5.06 -24.67 0.21
C SER A 104 -4.15 -23.94 1.18
N SER A 105 -2.90 -24.40 1.34
CA SER A 105 -1.94 -23.84 2.29
C SER A 105 -1.58 -22.37 2.05
N GLU A 106 -1.61 -21.90 0.78
CA GLU A 106 -1.39 -20.49 0.46
C GLU A 106 -2.63 -19.65 0.80
N SER A 107 -3.83 -20.15 0.47
CA SER A 107 -5.10 -19.49 0.76
C SER A 107 -5.36 -19.38 2.27
N ASP A 108 -5.07 -20.43 3.03
CA ASP A 108 -5.15 -20.44 4.49
C ASP A 108 -4.19 -19.42 5.14
N SER A 109 -2.98 -19.28 4.57
CA SER A 109 -1.98 -18.28 5.00
C SER A 109 -2.41 -16.85 4.69
N ILE A 110 -2.99 -16.61 3.51
CA ILE A 110 -3.55 -15.30 3.12
C ILE A 110 -4.72 -14.94 4.05
N ASN A 111 -5.66 -15.86 4.29
CA ASN A 111 -6.81 -15.61 5.16
C ASN A 111 -6.42 -15.38 6.62
N THR A 112 -5.40 -16.09 7.12
CA THR A 112 -4.82 -15.84 8.45
C THR A 112 -4.26 -14.42 8.56
N GLN A 113 -3.56 -13.93 7.53
CA GLN A 113 -3.02 -12.57 7.50
C GLN A 113 -4.13 -11.51 7.36
N ILE A 114 -5.15 -11.74 6.52
CA ILE A 114 -6.32 -10.86 6.37
C ILE A 114 -7.07 -10.73 7.70
N ALA A 115 -7.30 -11.83 8.41
CA ALA A 115 -7.95 -11.83 9.72
C ALA A 115 -7.12 -11.07 10.77
N ALA A 116 -5.81 -11.32 10.84
CA ALA A 116 -4.91 -10.61 11.75
C ALA A 116 -4.87 -9.10 11.47
N TYR A 117 -4.82 -8.70 10.21
CA TYR A 117 -4.82 -7.29 9.81
C TYR A 117 -6.18 -6.64 10.09
N LEU A 118 -7.30 -7.31 9.81
CA LEU A 118 -8.64 -6.82 10.17
C LEU A 118 -8.75 -6.57 11.68
N GLU A 119 -8.24 -7.47 12.51
CA GLU A 119 -8.26 -7.30 13.98
C GLU A 119 -7.32 -6.16 14.45
N GLN A 120 -6.17 -5.99 13.80
CA GLN A 120 -5.31 -4.82 14.04
C GLN A 120 -6.03 -3.50 13.70
N ASN A 121 -6.76 -3.45 12.58
CA ASN A 121 -7.57 -2.30 12.19
C ASN A 121 -8.72 -2.03 13.19
N LYS A 122 -9.40 -3.07 13.69
CA LYS A 122 -10.38 -2.93 14.80
C LYS A 122 -9.72 -2.39 16.07
N GLY A 123 -8.48 -2.82 16.37
CA GLY A 123 -7.70 -2.32 17.51
C GLY A 123 -7.38 -0.83 17.42
N PHE A 124 -6.89 -0.35 16.27
CA PHE A 124 -6.69 1.08 16.03
C PHE A 124 -8.02 1.88 16.08
N ALA A 125 -9.10 1.32 15.53
CA ALA A 125 -10.42 1.97 15.55
C ALA A 125 -10.97 2.14 16.98
N ASN A 126 -10.82 1.12 17.83
CA ASN A 126 -11.22 1.16 19.23
C ASN A 126 -10.24 1.92 20.15
N GLY A 127 -9.05 2.27 19.67
CA GLY A 127 -8.00 2.90 20.50
C GLY A 127 -7.34 1.93 21.50
N THR A 128 -7.43 0.62 21.28
CA THR A 128 -6.75 -0.39 22.11
C THR A 128 -5.31 -0.65 21.68
N LEU A 129 -4.86 -0.03 20.58
CA LEU A 129 -3.49 -0.05 20.08
C LEU A 129 -2.84 1.34 20.08
N ASP A 130 -1.52 1.39 20.28
CA ASP A 130 -0.70 2.60 20.12
C ASP A 130 -0.33 2.88 18.64
N GLU A 131 0.43 3.95 18.38
CA GLU A 131 0.90 4.32 17.02
C GLU A 131 1.83 3.27 16.36
N ASN A 132 2.30 2.27 17.11
CA ASN A 132 3.14 1.18 16.63
C ASN A 132 2.40 -0.17 16.56
N GLY A 133 1.13 -0.20 16.94
CA GLY A 133 0.31 -1.42 16.93
C GLY A 133 0.43 -2.30 18.18
N ASN A 134 1.00 -1.80 19.28
CA ASN A 134 1.07 -2.52 20.56
C ASN A 134 -0.20 -2.28 21.40
N PRO A 135 -0.67 -3.25 22.19
CA PRO A 135 -1.78 -3.07 23.12
C PRO A 135 -1.56 -1.95 24.15
N THR A 136 -2.59 -1.14 24.40
CA THR A 136 -2.58 -0.04 25.39
C THR A 136 -3.96 0.17 26.02
N GLU A 137 -3.98 0.53 27.30
CA GLU A 137 -5.18 0.90 28.05
C GLU A 137 -5.61 2.36 27.83
N ASN A 138 -4.73 3.20 27.26
CA ASN A 138 -4.90 4.65 27.15
C ASN A 138 -4.68 5.17 25.70
N GLY A 139 -4.90 4.31 24.69
CA GLY A 139 -4.84 4.71 23.29
C GLY A 139 -6.00 5.61 22.89
N THR A 140 -5.88 6.26 21.72
CA THR A 140 -6.91 7.13 21.17
C THR A 140 -7.61 6.44 20.00
N PRO A 141 -8.95 6.26 20.03
CA PRO A 141 -9.72 5.74 18.91
C PRO A 141 -9.43 6.51 17.61
N ASN A 142 -9.03 5.81 16.55
CA ASN A 142 -8.68 6.44 15.28
C ASN A 142 -9.79 6.22 14.22
N PRO A 143 -10.60 7.25 13.89
CA PRO A 143 -11.77 7.10 13.03
C PRO A 143 -11.49 6.63 11.60
N VAL A 144 -10.24 6.74 11.12
CA VAL A 144 -9.83 6.25 9.79
C VAL A 144 -10.07 4.74 9.66
N PHE A 145 -10.02 4.01 10.78
CA PHE A 145 -10.17 2.55 10.81
C PHE A 145 -11.59 2.08 11.19
N ASN A 146 -12.54 2.99 11.44
CA ASN A 146 -13.90 2.65 11.87
C ASN A 146 -14.65 1.70 10.92
N TRP A 147 -14.25 1.62 9.64
CA TRP A 147 -14.78 0.64 8.70
C TRP A 147 -14.65 -0.81 9.22
N ALA A 148 -13.55 -1.12 9.90
CA ALA A 148 -13.27 -2.45 10.45
C ALA A 148 -14.24 -2.86 11.57
N LEU A 149 -14.85 -1.90 12.26
CA LEU A 149 -15.87 -2.15 13.29
C LEU A 149 -17.25 -2.52 12.71
N THR A 150 -17.43 -2.36 11.39
CA THR A 150 -18.64 -2.76 10.66
C THR A 150 -18.51 -4.13 9.98
N ILE A 151 -17.34 -4.75 10.09
CA ILE A 151 -16.99 -6.01 9.44
C ILE A 151 -16.64 -7.05 10.49
N SER A 152 -17.27 -8.21 10.38
CA SER A 152 -16.97 -9.37 11.23
C SER A 152 -15.65 -10.02 10.78
N GLU A 153 -15.58 -10.35 9.48
CA GLU A 153 -14.66 -11.30 8.88
C GLU A 153 -14.52 -11.02 7.37
N ILE A 154 -13.36 -11.39 6.79
CA ILE A 154 -13.06 -11.23 5.38
C ILE A 154 -12.34 -12.50 4.90
N ASP A 155 -12.91 -13.20 3.92
CA ASP A 155 -12.33 -14.40 3.31
C ASP A 155 -11.88 -14.12 1.87
N TYR A 156 -10.77 -14.72 1.47
CA TYR A 156 -10.25 -14.76 0.11
C TYR A 156 -10.21 -16.21 -0.40
N GLU A 157 -10.83 -16.46 -1.55
CA GLU A 157 -10.91 -17.77 -2.20
C GLU A 157 -11.01 -17.57 -3.73
N GLU A 158 -10.20 -18.26 -4.53
CA GLU A 158 -10.28 -18.26 -6.02
C GLU A 158 -10.36 -16.86 -6.70
N ASN A 159 -9.73 -15.82 -6.15
CA ASN A 159 -9.81 -14.41 -6.59
C ASN A 159 -11.17 -13.72 -6.34
N LEU A 160 -12.00 -14.29 -5.47
CA LEU A 160 -13.20 -13.69 -4.88
C LEU A 160 -12.88 -13.26 -3.43
N LEU A 161 -13.24 -12.02 -3.08
CA LEU A 161 -13.28 -11.56 -1.70
C LEU A 161 -14.71 -11.67 -1.16
N LYS A 162 -14.88 -12.35 -0.02
CA LYS A 162 -16.14 -12.40 0.73
C LYS A 162 -15.98 -11.51 1.95
N VAL A 163 -16.87 -10.55 2.15
CA VAL A 163 -16.84 -9.65 3.32
C VAL A 163 -18.10 -9.88 4.13
N ASN A 164 -17.95 -10.48 5.31
CA ASN A 164 -19.04 -10.73 6.26
C ASN A 164 -19.20 -9.50 7.15
N VAL A 165 -20.33 -8.79 7.02
CA VAL A 165 -20.62 -7.54 7.77
C VAL A 165 -21.54 -7.79 8.96
N ASN A 166 -21.49 -6.87 9.93
CA ASN A 166 -22.32 -6.91 11.15
C ASN A 166 -23.44 -5.85 11.15
N ASP A 167 -24.26 -5.83 12.20
CA ASP A 167 -25.42 -4.93 12.34
C ASP A 167 -25.05 -3.44 12.18
N ASN A 168 -23.85 -3.02 12.59
CA ASN A 168 -23.41 -1.63 12.46
C ASN A 168 -23.33 -1.21 10.98
N PHE A 169 -22.97 -2.12 10.08
CA PHE A 169 -22.92 -1.87 8.63
C PHE A 169 -24.29 -1.50 8.06
N LEU A 170 -25.37 -2.09 8.59
CA LEU A 170 -26.73 -1.81 8.14
C LEU A 170 -27.23 -0.42 8.58
N THR A 171 -26.51 0.28 9.45
CA THR A 171 -26.81 1.67 9.85
C THR A 171 -26.15 2.71 8.93
N LEU A 172 -25.23 2.29 8.05
CA LEU A 172 -24.48 3.17 7.14
C LEU A 172 -25.35 3.68 5.98
N SER A 173 -25.01 4.86 5.44
CA SER A 173 -25.52 5.23 4.11
C SER A 173 -24.87 4.35 3.03
N GLN A 174 -25.47 4.25 1.84
CA GLN A 174 -24.87 3.49 0.73
C GLN A 174 -23.48 4.03 0.33
N THR A 175 -23.19 5.32 0.58
CA THR A 175 -21.87 5.92 0.35
C THR A 175 -20.86 5.44 1.38
N ASP A 176 -21.23 5.42 2.66
CA ASP A 176 -20.35 5.01 3.75
C ASP A 176 -20.13 3.49 3.72
N ALA A 177 -21.17 2.71 3.42
CA ALA A 177 -21.09 1.28 3.14
C ALA A 177 -20.15 0.96 1.96
N SER A 178 -20.24 1.72 0.86
CA SER A 178 -19.31 1.58 -0.27
C SER A 178 -17.88 1.93 0.12
N SER A 179 -17.70 2.94 0.96
CA SER A 179 -16.38 3.36 1.45
C SER A 179 -15.77 2.32 2.40
N ALA A 180 -16.57 1.73 3.30
CA ALA A 180 -16.12 0.70 4.24
C ALA A 180 -15.68 -0.59 3.53
N ILE A 181 -16.44 -1.02 2.51
CA ILE A 181 -16.06 -2.20 1.72
C ILE A 181 -14.88 -1.90 0.78
N LEU A 182 -14.74 -0.66 0.28
CA LEU A 182 -13.54 -0.27 -0.46
C LEU A 182 -12.28 -0.33 0.43
N SER A 183 -12.36 0.12 1.70
CA SER A 183 -11.27 -0.05 2.66
C SER A 183 -10.94 -1.52 2.91
N ALA A 184 -11.95 -2.37 3.12
CA ALA A 184 -11.78 -3.81 3.29
C ALA A 184 -11.15 -4.50 2.07
N GLN A 185 -11.59 -4.13 0.87
CA GLN A 185 -11.03 -4.62 -0.38
C GLN A 185 -9.57 -4.19 -0.52
N ASN A 186 -9.24 -2.92 -0.25
CA ASN A 186 -7.85 -2.44 -0.32
C ASN A 186 -6.95 -3.14 0.72
N ALA A 187 -7.45 -3.37 1.94
CA ALA A 187 -6.74 -4.09 2.99
C ALA A 187 -6.42 -5.55 2.62
N ALA A 188 -7.38 -6.25 2.00
CA ALA A 188 -7.15 -7.58 1.44
C ALA A 188 -6.21 -7.55 0.22
N VAL A 189 -6.35 -6.56 -0.68
CA VAL A 189 -5.50 -6.39 -1.86
C VAL A 189 -4.03 -6.21 -1.47
N SER A 190 -3.70 -5.44 -0.42
CA SER A 190 -2.30 -5.33 0.03
C SER A 190 -1.69 -6.69 0.34
N ILE A 191 -2.39 -7.52 1.13
CA ILE A 191 -1.90 -8.84 1.57
C ILE A 191 -1.86 -9.84 0.40
N VAL A 192 -2.92 -9.91 -0.40
CA VAL A 192 -2.99 -10.79 -1.58
C VAL A 192 -1.93 -10.40 -2.63
N SER A 193 -1.61 -9.11 -2.76
CA SER A 193 -0.59 -8.66 -3.72
C SER A 193 0.84 -9.06 -3.36
N GLU A 194 1.11 -9.45 -2.11
CA GLU A 194 2.43 -9.91 -1.66
C GLU A 194 2.65 -11.42 -1.91
N SER A 195 1.63 -12.16 -2.39
CA SER A 195 1.75 -13.56 -2.81
C SER A 195 2.44 -13.69 -4.18
N GLU A 196 3.31 -14.69 -4.34
CA GLU A 196 4.06 -14.94 -5.59
C GLU A 196 3.15 -15.24 -6.79
N ASN A 197 1.90 -15.66 -6.53
CA ASN A 197 0.91 -16.06 -7.53
C ASN A 197 -0.03 -14.92 -7.96
N TRP A 198 0.00 -13.75 -7.32
CA TRP A 198 -0.87 -12.63 -7.70
C TRP A 198 -0.33 -11.84 -8.91
N ASP A 199 -1.21 -11.51 -9.86
CA ASP A 199 -0.87 -10.64 -10.98
C ASP A 199 -0.78 -9.17 -10.53
N MET A 200 0.44 -8.76 -10.19
CA MET A 200 0.78 -7.39 -9.79
C MET A 200 0.34 -6.30 -10.80
N ASP A 201 0.25 -6.60 -12.12
CA ASP A 201 -0.26 -5.64 -13.10
C ASP A 201 -1.80 -5.45 -12.98
N LYS A 202 -2.51 -6.31 -12.23
CA LYS A 202 -3.93 -6.20 -11.87
C LYS A 202 -4.18 -5.76 -10.41
N ALA A 203 -3.16 -5.63 -9.57
CA ALA A 203 -3.33 -5.16 -8.18
C ALA A 203 -3.98 -3.75 -8.11
N SER A 204 -3.78 -2.93 -9.16
CA SER A 204 -4.45 -1.63 -9.32
C SER A 204 -5.96 -1.72 -9.44
N ASP A 205 -6.48 -2.83 -9.95
CA ASP A 205 -7.89 -2.97 -10.34
C ASP A 205 -8.71 -3.37 -9.11
N GLY A 206 -8.19 -4.31 -8.32
CA GLY A 206 -8.79 -4.82 -7.07
C GLY A 206 -9.32 -6.24 -7.20
N ILE A 207 -9.81 -6.79 -6.09
CA ILE A 207 -10.40 -8.15 -6.03
C ILE A 207 -11.92 -8.04 -6.14
N PHE A 208 -12.56 -8.86 -6.98
CA PHE A 208 -14.02 -8.88 -7.08
C PHE A 208 -14.63 -9.27 -5.74
N THR A 209 -15.48 -8.41 -5.17
CA THR A 209 -15.96 -8.54 -3.80
C THR A 209 -17.45 -8.87 -3.74
N GLN A 210 -17.85 -9.75 -2.83
CA GLN A 210 -19.24 -10.01 -2.44
C GLN A 210 -19.42 -9.71 -0.95
N ILE A 211 -20.52 -9.01 -0.62
CA ILE A 211 -20.81 -8.54 0.74
C ILE A 211 -21.95 -9.37 1.30
N TYR A 212 -21.72 -10.00 2.45
CA TYR A 212 -22.62 -10.94 3.10
C TYR A 212 -23.06 -10.41 4.46
N TYR A 213 -24.35 -10.54 4.77
CA TYR A 213 -24.91 -10.32 6.11
C TYR A 213 -25.75 -11.54 6.48
N ASN A 214 -25.46 -12.15 7.63
CA ASN A 214 -26.09 -13.40 8.09
C ASN A 214 -26.19 -14.47 6.97
N GLY A 215 -25.05 -14.74 6.31
CA GLY A 215 -24.94 -15.70 5.19
C GLY A 215 -25.58 -15.28 3.86
N ASN A 216 -26.29 -14.15 3.82
CA ASN A 216 -26.99 -13.67 2.62
C ASN A 216 -26.19 -12.58 1.91
N VAL A 217 -25.92 -12.74 0.61
CA VAL A 217 -25.29 -11.68 -0.20
C VAL A 217 -26.22 -10.47 -0.25
N ILE A 218 -25.80 -9.33 0.31
CA ILE A 218 -26.52 -8.04 0.29
C ILE A 218 -25.94 -7.04 -0.72
N GLY A 219 -24.69 -7.25 -1.18
CA GLY A 219 -24.04 -6.40 -2.17
C GLY A 219 -22.91 -7.11 -2.90
N ARG A 220 -22.40 -6.49 -3.97
CA ARG A 220 -21.21 -6.96 -4.72
C ARG A 220 -20.56 -5.85 -5.54
N SER A 221 -19.30 -6.05 -5.90
CA SER A 221 -18.58 -5.30 -6.94
C SER A 221 -19.35 -5.28 -8.26
N LYS A 222 -19.18 -4.22 -9.07
CA LYS A 222 -19.61 -4.20 -10.47
C LYS A 222 -18.62 -5.00 -11.32
N MET A 223 -19.10 -5.60 -12.40
CA MET A 223 -18.25 -6.30 -13.39
C MET A 223 -17.47 -5.34 -14.31
N THR A 224 -17.81 -4.05 -14.29
CA THR A 224 -17.19 -2.98 -15.10
C THR A 224 -16.12 -2.20 -14.34
N ASP A 225 -16.18 -2.22 -13.01
CA ASP A 225 -15.24 -1.61 -12.07
C ASP A 225 -15.44 -2.34 -10.74
N VAL A 226 -14.41 -3.03 -10.23
CA VAL A 226 -14.56 -3.86 -9.03
C VAL A 226 -14.50 -3.06 -7.73
N LYS A 227 -14.12 -1.78 -7.79
CA LYS A 227 -14.09 -0.82 -6.68
C LYS A 227 -15.41 -0.04 -6.53
N GLU A 228 -16.28 -0.11 -7.52
CA GLU A 228 -17.67 0.33 -7.40
C GLU A 228 -18.60 -0.83 -7.00
N PHE A 229 -19.56 -0.57 -6.11
CA PHE A 229 -20.48 -1.59 -5.60
C PHE A 229 -21.92 -1.44 -6.14
N LYS A 230 -22.68 -2.53 -6.01
CA LYS A 230 -24.13 -2.60 -6.21
C LYS A 230 -24.77 -3.30 -5.02
N TRP A 231 -25.75 -2.64 -4.43
CA TRP A 231 -26.56 -3.12 -3.32
C TRP A 231 -27.85 -3.79 -3.82
N LYS A 232 -28.47 -4.61 -2.98
CA LYS A 232 -29.80 -5.18 -3.21
C LYS A 232 -30.91 -4.31 -2.61
#